data_AF-A0A7K3GEC8-F1
#
_entry.id   AF-A0A7K3GEC8-F1
#
_cell.length_a   1.000
_cell.length_b   1.000
_cell.length_c   1.000
_cell.angle_alpha   90.00
_cell.angle_beta   90.00
_cell.angle_gamma   90.00
#
_symmetry.space_group_name_H-M   'P 1'
#
loop_
_entity.id
_entity.type
_entity.pdbx_description
1 polymer ?
#
loop_
_entity_poly.entity_id
_entity_poly.type
_entity_poly.pdbx_seq_one_letter_code
_entity_poly.pdbx_strand_id
1 'polypeptide(L)' 'MDVLLLITVAALWGAAAGLLVPRAAHRLAVEPEEPWRDRCPAGHVLVGPARGWLGGPGRGECATA' A
#
# COMPACT_ATOMS: atom_id res chain seq x y z
N MET A 1 9.04 6.06 31.47
CA MET A 1 9.79 6.09 30.19
C MET A 1 8.94 5.51 29.05
N ASP A 2 7.67 5.20 29.34
CA ASP A 2 6.81 4.27 28.61
C ASP A 2 5.85 5.01 27.68
N VAL A 3 5.45 6.22 28.07
CA VAL A 3 4.60 7.10 27.24
C VAL A 3 5.30 7.45 25.93
N LEU A 4 6.60 7.74 25.96
CA LEU A 4 7.35 8.03 24.74
C LEU A 4 7.43 6.80 23.82
N LEU A 5 7.71 5.62 24.38
CA LEU A 5 7.70 4.36 23.63
C LEU A 5 6.34 4.13 22.97
N LEU A 6 5.24 4.30 23.72
CA LEU A 6 3.89 4.15 23.20
C LEU A 6 3.59 5.15 22.08
N ILE A 7 3.97 6.42 22.25
CA ILE A 7 3.83 7.44 21.21
C ILE A 7 4.60 7.05 19.95
N THR A 8 5.86 6.61 20.09
CA THR A 8 6.68 6.20 18.96
C THR A 8 6.07 5.01 18.23
N VAL A 9 5.63 3.98 18.95
CA VAL A 9 4.99 2.80 18.34
C VAL A 9 3.70 3.19 17.62
N ALA A 10 2.85 4.03 18.24
CA ALA A 10 1.61 4.49 17.62
C ALA A 10 1.87 5.32 16.35
N ALA A 11 2.87 6.21 16.39
CA ALA A 11 3.26 7.03 15.24
C ALA A 11 3.80 6.16 14.09
N LEU A 12 4.69 5.21 14.40
CA LEU A 12 5.21 4.27 13.41
C LEU A 12 4.11 3.39 12.82
N TRP A 13 3.18 2.92 13.66
CA TRP A 13 2.04 2.14 13.21
C TRP A 13 1.11 2.96 12.29
N GLY A 14 0.77 4.18 12.68
CA GLY A 14 -0.04 5.09 11.87
C GLY A 14 0.61 5.42 10.53
N ALA A 15 1.93 5.69 10.53
CA ALA A 15 2.70 5.93 9.32
C ALA A 15 2.72 4.69 8.40
N ALA A 16 2.99 3.51 8.96
CA ALA A 16 3.01 2.26 8.22
C ALA A 16 1.64 1.92 7.62
N ALA A 17 0.56 2.06 8.41
CA ALA A 17 -0.81 1.87 7.93
C ALA A 17 -1.17 2.89 6.84
N GLY A 18 -0.85 4.18 7.06
CA GLY A 18 -1.11 5.26 6.11
C GLY A 18 -0.43 5.05 4.76
N LEU A 19 0.80 4.52 4.74
CA LEU A 19 1.51 4.18 3.51
C LEU A 19 0.84 3.05 2.71
N LEU A 20 0.04 2.19 3.36
CA LEU A 20 -0.67 1.09 2.71
C LEU A 20 -2.07 1.48 2.23
N VAL A 21 -2.65 2.59 2.73
CA VAL A 21 -4.01 3.04 2.36
C VAL A 21 -4.17 3.32 0.86
N PRO A 22 -3.28 4.07 0.17
CA PRO A 22 -3.43 4.32 -1.27
C PRO A 22 -3.45 3.04 -2.10
N ARG A 23 -2.65 2.03 -1.70
CA ARG A 23 -2.66 0.72 -2.35
C ARG A 23 -3.97 -0.01 -2.16
N ALA A 24 -4.52 -0.01 -0.95
CA ALA A 24 -5.81 -0.62 -0.66
C ALA A 24 -6.91 0.07 -1.48
N ALA A 25 -6.93 1.41 -1.49
CA ALA A 25 -7.88 2.18 -2.27
C ALA A 25 -7.82 1.84 -3.77
N HIS A 26 -6.62 1.77 -4.37
CA HIS A 26 -6.47 1.40 -5.78
C HIS A 26 -6.92 -0.03 -6.08
N ARG A 27 -6.48 -1.01 -5.27
CA ARG A 27 -6.82 -2.43 -5.51
C ARG A 27 -8.30 -2.72 -5.33
N LEU A 28 -8.95 -2.03 -4.39
CA LEU A 28 -10.36 -2.22 -4.05
C LEU A 28 -11.32 -1.31 -4.82
N ALA A 29 -10.80 -0.36 -5.64
CA ALA A 29 -11.61 0.48 -6.52
C ALA A 29 -12.11 -0.31 -7.76
N VAL A 30 -12.79 -1.42 -7.52
CA VAL A 30 -13.48 -2.28 -8.50
C VAL A 30 -14.93 -2.40 -8.07
N GLU A 31 -15.81 -2.86 -8.96
CA GLU A 31 -17.19 -3.15 -8.55
C GLU A 31 -17.20 -4.27 -7.49
N PRO A 32 -18.20 -4.29 -6.59
CA PRO A 32 -18.36 -5.42 -5.68
C PRO A 32 -18.40 -6.72 -6.48
N GLU A 33 -17.78 -7.77 -5.95
CA GLU A 33 -17.66 -9.10 -6.56
C GLU A 33 -16.67 -9.19 -7.75
N GLU A 34 -16.14 -8.07 -8.24
CA GLU A 34 -15.01 -8.11 -9.17
C GLU A 34 -13.68 -8.47 -8.46
N PRO A 35 -12.77 -9.18 -9.14
CA PRO A 35 -11.42 -9.39 -8.65
C PRO A 35 -10.70 -8.05 -8.42
N TRP A 36 -9.98 -7.93 -7.30
CA TRP A 36 -9.19 -6.74 -6.99
C TRP A 36 -8.16 -6.46 -8.08
N ARG A 37 -7.88 -5.17 -8.31
CA ARG A 37 -6.89 -4.77 -9.31
C ARG A 37 -5.51 -5.33 -8.95
N ASP A 38 -4.94 -6.06 -9.89
CA ASP A 38 -3.61 -6.67 -9.78
C ASP A 38 -2.56 -5.94 -10.63
N ARG A 39 -2.95 -4.87 -11.33
CA ARG A 39 -2.07 -4.04 -12.16
C ARG A 39 -1.98 -2.60 -11.66
N CYS A 40 -0.81 -1.99 -11.87
CA CYS A 40 -0.63 -0.56 -11.65
C CYS A 40 -1.33 0.26 -12.76
N PRO A 41 -1.50 1.59 -12.58
CA PRO A 41 -2.06 2.47 -13.61
C PRO A 41 -1.35 2.37 -14.97
N ALA A 42 -0.02 2.14 -14.97
CA ALA A 42 0.76 1.90 -16.18
C ALA A 42 0.63 0.48 -16.78
N GLY A 43 -0.28 -0.37 -16.30
CA GLY A 43 -0.57 -1.70 -16.88
C GLY A 43 0.32 -2.87 -16.42
N HIS A 44 1.28 -2.63 -15.52
CA HIS A 44 2.20 -3.66 -15.04
C HIS A 44 1.62 -4.48 -13.90
N VAL A 45 1.91 -5.79 -13.87
CA VAL A 45 1.49 -6.70 -12.79
C VAL A 45 2.16 -6.32 -11.47
N LEU A 46 1.36 -6.21 -10.42
CA LEU A 46 1.81 -5.93 -9.06
C LEU A 46 2.40 -7.20 -8.43
N VAL A 47 3.71 -7.38 -8.61
CA VAL A 47 4.50 -8.47 -8.02
C VAL A 47 5.32 -7.97 -6.82
N GLY A 48 5.70 -8.88 -5.92
CA GLY A 48 6.54 -8.56 -4.75
C GLY A 48 6.06 -9.20 -3.45
N PRO A 49 6.68 -8.84 -2.30
CA PRO A 49 6.33 -9.40 -1.00
C PRO A 49 4.86 -9.15 -0.66
N ALA A 50 4.26 -10.14 0.01
CA ALA A 50 2.82 -10.20 0.24
C ALA A 50 2.00 -9.97 -1.06
N ARG A 51 2.39 -10.56 -2.20
CA ARG A 51 1.71 -10.38 -3.51
C ARG A 51 1.65 -8.92 -3.98
N GLY A 52 2.72 -8.16 -3.76
CA GLY A 52 2.86 -6.76 -4.18
C GLY A 52 2.13 -5.74 -3.28
N TRP A 53 1.73 -6.15 -2.08
CA TRP A 53 1.17 -5.27 -1.06
C TRP A 53 2.27 -4.53 -0.29
N LEU A 54 3.42 -5.17 -0.10
CA LEU A 54 4.58 -4.59 0.59
C LEU A 54 5.65 -4.18 -0.42
N GLY A 55 6.38 -3.11 -0.09
CA GLY A 55 7.46 -2.56 -0.91
C GLY A 55 7.13 -1.21 -1.56
N GLY A 56 8.15 -0.55 -2.10
CA GLY A 56 7.98 0.69 -2.85
C GLY A 56 7.24 0.48 -4.19
N PRO A 57 6.94 1.55 -4.93
CA PRO A 57 6.55 1.42 -6.33
C PRO A 57 7.73 0.77 -7.05
N GLY A 58 7.60 -0.49 -7.47
CA GLY A 58 8.73 -1.28 -7.98
C GLY A 58 9.53 -0.55 -9.09
N ARG A 59 8.85 0.30 -9.86
CA ARG A 59 9.43 1.34 -10.71
C ARG A 59 8.87 2.70 -10.32
N GLY A 60 9.72 3.73 -10.27
CA GLY A 60 9.32 5.09 -9.89
C GLY A 60 8.22 5.68 -10.78
N GLU A 61 8.14 5.24 -12.02
CA GLU A 61 7.13 5.65 -13.01
C GLU A 61 5.71 5.16 -12.64
N CYS A 62 5.60 4.06 -11.91
CA CYS A 62 4.32 3.50 -11.50
C CYS A 62 3.62 4.31 -10.40
N ALA A 63 4.31 5.28 -9.78
CA ALA A 63 3.76 6.13 -8.74
C ALA A 63 3.03 7.37 -9.28
N THR A 64 3.18 7.68 -10.58
CA THR A 64 2.84 9.00 -11.14
C THR A 64 1.89 8.94 -12.34
N ALA A 65 1.55 7.74 -12.83
CA ALA A 65 0.56 7.54 -13.90
C ALA A 65 -0.84 7.41 -13.31
#